data_AF-A0A6P7U8Y3-F1
#
_entry.id   AF-A0A6P7U8Y3-F1
#
_cell.length_a   1.000
_cell.length_b   1.000
_cell.length_c   1.000
_cell.angle_alpha   90.00
_cell.angle_beta   90.00
_cell.angle_gamma   90.00
#
_symmetry.space_group_name_H-M   'P 1'
#
loop_
_entity.id
_entity.type
_entity.pdbx_description
1 polymer ?
#
loop_
_entity_poly.entity_id
_entity_poly.type
_entity_poly.pdbx_seq_one_letter_code
_entity_poly.pdbx_strand_id
1 'polypeptide(L)'
;MTRRFKDIIEMNPPSWIIDIAHFDVLSEKDIDPIIAGELLELKENKVLMKNIERDGLYGWMKVESIHPLLFEKVVPFVLGFPTTWLVETGFSATNDLLTKKRNQLQIEKRGDLRLRLNQDLEIQLDKLIDRHQEQCSH
;
A
#
# COMPACT_ATOMS: atom_id res chain seq x y z
N MET A 1 -17.94 11.20 -17.74
CA MET A 1 -16.56 10.94 -17.27
C MET A 1 -16.61 10.59 -15.81
N THR A 2 -16.25 9.37 -15.44
CA THR A 2 -16.01 8.98 -14.04
C THR A 2 -14.78 9.75 -13.54
N ARG A 3 -14.85 10.42 -12.38
CA ARG A 3 -13.66 11.09 -11.80
C ARG A 3 -12.57 10.05 -11.52
N ARG A 4 -11.32 10.36 -11.84
CA ARG A 4 -10.16 9.53 -11.47
C ARG A 4 -10.10 9.45 -9.93
N PHE A 5 -9.78 8.27 -9.39
CA PHE A 5 -9.75 7.99 -7.95
C PHE A 5 -11.10 8.14 -7.24
N LYS A 6 -12.21 7.92 -7.94
CA LYS A 6 -13.56 8.02 -7.36
C LYS A 6 -13.70 7.17 -6.10
N ASP A 7 -13.17 5.96 -6.12
CA ASP A 7 -13.09 5.02 -5.00
C ASP A 7 -12.34 5.58 -3.79
N ILE A 8 -11.21 6.26 -4.00
CA ILE A 8 -10.45 6.92 -2.91
C ILE A 8 -11.18 8.16 -2.41
N ILE A 9 -11.75 8.95 -3.31
CA ILE A 9 -12.46 10.20 -2.98
C ILE A 9 -13.77 9.91 -2.22
N GLU A 10 -14.45 8.82 -2.57
CA GLU A 10 -15.65 8.35 -1.89
C GLU A 10 -15.34 7.47 -0.66
N MET A 11 -14.06 7.18 -0.41
CA MET A 11 -13.64 6.43 0.77
C MET A 11 -13.94 7.27 2.01
N ASN A 12 -14.82 6.75 2.88
CA ASN A 12 -15.16 7.37 4.14
C ASN A 12 -14.60 6.52 5.30
N PRO A 13 -13.33 6.72 5.70
CA PRO A 13 -12.76 5.97 6.81
C PRO A 13 -13.45 6.35 8.13
N PRO A 14 -13.71 5.38 9.02
CA PRO A 14 -14.17 5.65 10.38
C PRO A 14 -13.26 6.63 11.11
N SER A 15 -13.85 7.50 11.95
CA SER A 15 -13.12 8.53 12.71
C SER A 15 -11.97 7.98 13.55
N TRP A 16 -12.12 6.76 14.09
CA TRP A 16 -11.10 6.10 14.89
C TRP A 16 -9.89 5.59 14.08
N ILE A 17 -10.03 5.40 12.76
CA ILE A 17 -8.88 5.10 11.88
C ILE A 17 -8.06 6.37 11.63
N ILE A 18 -8.75 7.52 11.52
CA ILE A 18 -8.13 8.82 11.27
C ILE A 18 -7.39 9.30 12.52
N ASP A 19 -8.02 9.23 13.69
CA ASP A 19 -7.46 9.70 14.95
C ASP A 19 -7.93 8.83 16.13
N ILE A 20 -7.25 7.70 16.34
CA ILE A 20 -7.55 6.81 17.47
C ILE A 20 -7.22 7.43 18.83
N ALA A 21 -6.27 8.37 18.90
CA ALA A 21 -5.84 8.98 20.15
C ALA A 21 -6.99 9.77 20.79
N HIS A 22 -7.64 10.62 20.00
CA HIS A 22 -8.74 11.47 20.47
C HIS A 22 -10.13 10.86 20.30
N PHE A 23 -10.24 9.71 19.61
CA PHE A 23 -11.53 9.06 19.41
C PHE A 23 -12.14 8.56 20.73
N ASP A 24 -13.37 8.97 21.01
CA ASP A 24 -14.15 8.50 22.17
C ASP A 24 -15.01 7.30 21.79
N VAL A 25 -14.53 6.10 22.15
CA VAL A 25 -15.20 4.83 21.86
C VAL A 25 -16.55 4.72 22.55
N LEU A 26 -16.72 5.34 23.73
CA LEU A 26 -17.93 5.21 24.54
C LEU A 26 -19.07 6.12 24.08
N SER A 27 -18.74 7.17 23.33
CA SER A 27 -19.71 8.12 22.77
C SER A 27 -20.35 7.61 21.48
N GLU A 28 -19.68 6.69 20.77
CA GLU A 28 -20.12 6.18 19.48
C GLU A 28 -21.12 5.03 19.64
N LYS A 29 -22.34 5.23 19.13
CA LYS A 29 -23.46 4.27 19.31
C LYS A 29 -23.52 3.18 18.23
N ASP A 30 -22.88 3.41 17.09
CA ASP A 30 -22.97 2.55 15.92
C ASP A 30 -21.76 1.60 15.77
N ILE A 31 -20.85 1.56 16.75
CA ILE A 31 -19.73 0.61 16.76
C ILE A 31 -20.17 -0.74 17.32
N ASP A 32 -19.75 -1.80 16.65
CA ASP A 32 -19.91 -3.18 17.13
C ASP A 32 -19.27 -3.33 18.53
N PRO A 33 -19.98 -3.84 19.55
CA PRO A 33 -19.44 -4.02 20.89
C PRO A 33 -18.11 -4.76 20.94
N ILE A 34 -17.87 -5.71 20.03
CA ILE A 34 -16.61 -6.46 19.95
C ILE A 34 -15.47 -5.54 19.51
N ILE A 35 -15.70 -4.71 18.48
CA ILE A 35 -14.73 -3.74 17.99
C ILE A 35 -14.50 -2.62 19.01
N ALA A 36 -15.54 -2.18 19.73
CA ALA A 36 -15.42 -1.22 20.82
C ALA A 36 -14.51 -1.76 21.94
N GLY A 37 -14.64 -3.04 22.29
CA GLY A 37 -13.77 -3.71 23.25
C GLY A 37 -12.31 -3.71 22.81
N GLU A 38 -12.02 -4.17 21.58
CA GLU A 38 -10.66 -4.18 21.04
C GLU A 38 -10.05 -2.78 20.93
N LEU A 39 -10.85 -1.76 20.57
CA LEU A 39 -10.40 -0.38 20.55
C LEU A 39 -10.01 0.11 21.94
N LEU A 40 -10.78 -0.24 22.98
CA LEU A 40 -10.48 0.14 24.35
C LEU A 40 -9.17 -0.50 24.83
N GLU A 41 -8.99 -1.80 24.58
CA GLU A 41 -7.75 -2.53 24.88
C GLU A 41 -6.54 -1.95 24.11
N LEU A 42 -6.73 -1.61 22.83
CA LEU A 42 -5.70 -0.98 22.01
C LEU A 42 -5.28 0.38 22.60
N LYS A 43 -6.22 1.20 23.09
CA LYS A 43 -5.93 2.49 23.72
C LYS A 43 -5.15 2.35 25.02
N GLU A 44 -5.32 1.25 25.76
CA GLU A 44 -4.50 0.94 26.94
C GLU A 44 -3.07 0.54 26.56
N ASN A 45 -2.87 -0.03 25.36
CA ASN A 45 -1.57 -0.41 24.85
C ASN A 45 -0.76 0.80 24.30
N LYS A 46 -0.05 1.47 25.20
CA LYS A 46 0.81 2.63 24.88
C LYS A 46 1.87 2.36 23.80
N VAL A 47 2.34 1.11 23.66
CA VAL A 47 3.36 0.76 22.66
C VAL A 47 2.76 0.75 21.26
N LEU A 48 1.61 0.10 21.09
CA LEU A 48 0.89 0.09 19.82
C LEU A 48 0.38 1.47 19.44
N MET A 49 -0.20 2.21 20.39
CA MET A 49 -0.65 3.59 20.18
C MET A 49 0.49 4.47 19.65
N LYS A 50 1.68 4.40 20.27
CA LYS A 50 2.85 5.16 19.81
C LYS A 50 3.32 4.73 18.42
N ASN A 51 3.20 3.44 18.07
CA ASN A 51 3.53 2.98 16.72
C ASN A 51 2.54 3.52 15.68
N ILE A 52 1.25 3.54 15.99
CA ILE A 52 0.21 4.10 15.11
C ILE A 52 0.42 5.61 14.94
N GLU A 53 0.69 6.34 16.02
CA GLU A 53 0.98 7.78 15.95
C GLU A 53 2.25 8.09 15.13
N ARG A 54 3.30 7.28 15.28
CA ARG A 54 4.58 7.49 14.57
C ARG A 54 4.48 7.11 13.09
N ASP A 55 3.90 5.95 12.80
CA ASP A 55 3.95 5.32 11.47
C ASP A 55 2.63 5.53 10.67
N GLY A 56 1.65 6.21 11.26
CA GLY A 56 0.35 6.51 10.66
C GLY A 56 -0.42 5.23 10.28
N LEU A 57 -0.98 5.22 9.07
CA LEU A 57 -1.71 4.05 8.52
C LEU A 57 -0.84 2.78 8.51
N TYR A 58 0.47 2.88 8.30
CA TYR A 58 1.38 1.72 8.33
C TYR A 58 1.60 1.16 9.73
N GLY A 59 1.38 1.98 10.78
CA GLY A 59 1.45 1.53 12.17
C GLY A 59 0.42 0.44 12.49
N TRP A 60 -0.72 0.44 11.79
CA TRP A 60 -1.76 -0.57 11.92
C TRP A 60 -1.33 -1.97 11.50
N MET A 61 -0.30 -2.11 10.64
CA MET A 61 0.25 -3.43 10.30
C MET A 61 0.81 -4.17 11.52
N LYS A 62 1.21 -3.43 12.57
CA LYS A 62 1.72 -4.03 13.81
C LYS A 62 0.59 -4.47 14.76
N VAL A 63 -0.64 -4.06 14.49
CA VAL A 63 -1.84 -4.38 15.28
C VAL A 63 -2.43 -5.73 14.87
N GLU A 64 -2.18 -6.19 13.64
CA GLU A 64 -2.68 -7.46 13.07
C GLU A 64 -2.52 -8.66 14.02
N SER A 65 -1.34 -8.80 14.64
CA SER A 65 -1.04 -9.94 15.51
C SER A 65 -1.78 -9.94 16.85
N ILE A 66 -2.27 -8.78 17.31
CA ILE A 66 -2.83 -8.58 18.65
C ILE A 66 -4.35 -8.37 18.58
N HIS A 67 -4.83 -7.59 17.61
CA HIS A 67 -6.24 -7.33 17.38
C HIS A 67 -6.60 -7.61 15.90
N PRO A 68 -6.76 -8.90 15.52
CA PRO A 68 -6.99 -9.29 14.13
C PRO A 68 -8.34 -8.81 13.59
N LEU A 69 -9.38 -8.76 14.43
CA LEU A 69 -10.72 -8.31 14.01
C LEU A 69 -10.72 -6.80 13.73
N LEU A 70 -10.08 -6.01 14.59
CA LEU A 70 -9.86 -4.60 14.36
C LEU A 70 -9.03 -4.36 13.10
N PHE A 71 -7.96 -5.15 12.90
CA PHE A 71 -7.13 -5.05 11.70
C PHE A 71 -7.92 -5.33 10.42
N GLU A 72 -8.81 -6.32 10.43
CA GLU A 72 -9.70 -6.62 9.29
C GLU A 72 -10.51 -5.39 8.84
N LYS A 73 -10.95 -4.54 9.80
CA LYS A 73 -11.65 -3.29 9.49
C LYS A 73 -10.74 -2.21 8.93
N VAL A 74 -9.46 -2.22 9.29
CA VAL A 74 -8.47 -1.23 8.86
C VAL A 74 -7.85 -1.57 7.50
N VAL A 75 -7.70 -2.86 7.18
CA VAL A 75 -7.08 -3.37 5.94
C VAL A 75 -7.60 -2.71 4.67
N PRO A 76 -8.93 -2.53 4.44
CA PRO A 76 -9.43 -1.88 3.23
C PRO A 76 -8.91 -0.46 3.05
N PHE A 77 -8.70 0.28 4.14
CA PHE A 77 -8.22 1.66 4.12
C PHE A 77 -6.71 1.75 3.96
N VAL A 78 -5.98 0.79 4.54
CA VAL A 78 -4.52 0.66 4.35
C VAL A 78 -4.18 0.21 2.94
N LEU A 79 -4.97 -0.70 2.35
CA LEU A 79 -4.74 -1.25 1.01
C LEU A 79 -5.33 -0.41 -0.11
N GLY A 80 -6.49 0.24 0.10
CA GLY A 80 -7.18 0.96 -0.97
C GLY A 80 -6.35 2.10 -1.58
N PHE A 81 -5.57 2.79 -0.73
CA PHE A 81 -4.68 3.86 -1.18
C PHE A 81 -3.54 3.36 -2.09
N PRO A 82 -2.72 2.38 -1.67
CA PRO A 82 -1.66 1.84 -2.53
C PRO A 82 -2.20 1.07 -3.73
N THR A 83 -3.32 0.34 -3.64
CA THR A 83 -3.77 -0.47 -4.79
C THR A 83 -4.23 0.40 -5.96
N THR A 84 -5.03 1.44 -5.72
CA THR A 84 -5.54 2.27 -6.82
C THR A 84 -4.44 3.17 -7.39
N TRP A 85 -3.55 3.70 -6.53
CA TRP A 85 -2.39 4.46 -6.98
C TRP A 85 -1.40 3.58 -7.77
N LEU A 86 -1.07 2.37 -7.28
CA LEU A 86 -0.19 1.43 -7.97
C LEU A 86 -0.77 0.96 -9.30
N VAL A 87 -2.09 0.73 -9.38
CA VAL A 87 -2.76 0.37 -10.64
C VAL A 87 -2.65 1.50 -11.64
N GLU A 88 -3.01 2.73 -11.28
CA GLU A 88 -2.93 3.88 -12.21
C GLU A 88 -1.48 4.16 -12.64
N THR A 89 -0.53 4.04 -11.71
CA THR A 89 0.90 4.25 -11.98
C THR A 89 1.45 3.14 -12.88
N GLY A 90 1.05 1.89 -12.63
CA GLY A 90 1.33 0.72 -13.47
C GLY A 90 0.80 0.89 -14.88
N PHE A 91 -0.47 1.26 -15.02
CA PHE A 91 -1.10 1.51 -16.32
C PHE A 91 -0.47 2.71 -17.05
N SER A 92 -0.20 3.81 -16.36
CA SER A 92 0.45 4.98 -16.94
C SER A 92 1.85 4.65 -17.45
N ALA A 93 2.64 3.91 -16.65
CA ALA A 93 3.96 3.44 -17.05
C ALA A 93 3.88 2.47 -18.24
N THR A 94 2.92 1.55 -18.25
CA THR A 94 2.68 0.61 -19.35
C THR A 94 2.31 1.36 -20.63
N ASN A 95 1.41 2.34 -20.54
CA ASN A 95 1.00 3.15 -21.68
C ASN A 95 2.15 4.00 -22.22
N ASP A 96 2.99 4.58 -21.36
CA ASP A 96 4.19 5.32 -21.79
C ASP A 96 5.20 4.41 -22.49
N LEU A 97 5.41 3.19 -21.97
CA LEU A 97 6.26 2.18 -22.58
C LEU A 97 5.73 1.76 -23.97
N LEU A 98 4.42 1.53 -24.12
CA LEU A 98 3.82 1.11 -25.38
C LEU A 98 3.76 2.23 -26.42
N THR A 99 3.46 3.46 -26.01
CA THR A 99 3.13 4.55 -26.95
C THR A 99 4.31 5.48 -27.26
N LYS A 100 5.22 5.69 -26.31
CA LYS A 100 6.32 6.67 -26.45
C LYS A 100 7.70 6.05 -26.52
N LYS A 101 7.89 4.85 -25.95
CA LYS A 101 9.19 4.16 -25.96
C LYS A 101 9.21 3.10 -27.07
N ARG A 102 9.79 3.46 -28.23
CA ARG A 102 9.96 2.58 -29.40
C ARG A 102 10.48 1.19 -29.03
N ASN A 103 9.77 0.14 -29.46
CA ASN A 103 10.10 -1.29 -29.75
C ASN A 103 11.24 -2.06 -29.01
N GLN A 104 12.06 -1.44 -28.17
CA GLN A 104 13.20 -2.07 -27.48
C GLN A 104 12.91 -2.39 -26.01
N LEU A 105 11.93 -1.71 -25.40
CA LEU A 105 11.50 -2.01 -24.03
C LEU A 105 10.37 -3.04 -24.09
N GLN A 106 10.58 -4.18 -23.43
CA GLN A 106 9.64 -5.29 -23.37
C GLN A 106 9.08 -5.39 -21.96
N ILE A 107 7.79 -5.04 -21.82
CA ILE A 107 7.05 -5.01 -20.56
C ILE A 107 7.16 -6.33 -19.80
N GLU A 108 6.98 -7.46 -20.49
CA GLU A 108 6.90 -8.78 -19.87
C GLU A 108 8.25 -9.50 -19.80
N LYS A 109 9.05 -9.46 -20.87
CA LYS A 109 10.22 -10.35 -21.03
C LYS A 109 11.49 -9.84 -20.35
N ARG A 110 11.70 -8.53 -20.28
CA ARG A 110 12.90 -7.93 -19.66
C ARG A 110 12.66 -7.37 -18.26
N GLY A 111 11.39 -7.30 -17.84
CA GLY A 111 11.03 -6.72 -16.54
C GLY A 111 11.14 -5.20 -16.49
N ASP A 112 11.09 -4.54 -17.65
CA ASP A 112 11.25 -3.08 -17.77
C ASP A 112 10.15 -2.31 -17.02
N LEU A 113 8.92 -2.84 -17.01
CA LEU A 113 7.83 -2.29 -16.22
C LEU A 113 8.12 -2.42 -14.71
N ARG A 114 8.65 -3.56 -14.27
CA ARG A 114 9.00 -3.79 -12.86
C ARG A 114 10.10 -2.84 -12.39
N LEU A 115 11.14 -2.63 -13.21
CA LEU A 115 12.21 -1.66 -12.94
C LEU A 115 11.67 -0.23 -12.88
N ARG A 116 10.70 0.12 -13.75
CA ARG A 116 10.09 1.45 -13.76
C ARG A 116 9.23 1.71 -12.52
N LEU A 117 8.53 0.70 -12.03
CA LEU A 117 7.63 0.80 -10.88
C LEU A 117 8.35 0.66 -9.54
N ASN A 118 9.53 0.03 -9.50
CA ASN A 118 10.30 -0.19 -8.29
C ASN A 118 11.70 0.38 -8.46
N GLN A 119 11.89 1.65 -8.10
CA GLN A 119 13.21 2.29 -8.13
C GLN A 119 14.17 1.74 -7.06
N ASP A 120 13.63 1.17 -5.97
CA ASP A 120 14.40 0.62 -4.85
C ASP A 120 14.63 -0.90 -4.92
N LEU A 121 14.21 -1.56 -6.01
CA LEU A 121 14.52 -2.98 -6.21
C LEU A 121 15.98 -3.12 -6.62
N GLU A 122 16.77 -3.76 -5.76
CA GLU A 122 18.15 -4.08 -6.04
C GLU A 122 18.22 -4.89 -7.34
N ILE A 123 18.79 -4.27 -8.38
CA ILE A 123 18.97 -4.91 -9.68
C ILE A 123 19.90 -6.10 -9.43
N GLN A 124 19.46 -7.31 -9.78
CA GLN A 124 20.31 -8.51 -9.74
C GLN A 124 21.36 -8.44 -10.85
N LEU A 125 22.30 -7.51 -10.68
CA LEU A 125 23.31 -7.11 -11.66
C LEU A 125 24.17 -8.31 -12.04
N ASP A 126 24.50 -9.17 -11.08
CA ASP A 126 25.30 -10.38 -11.28
C ASP A 126 24.68 -11.31 -12.33
N LYS A 127 23.37 -11.54 -12.26
CA LYS A 127 22.64 -12.37 -13.24
C LYS A 127 22.49 -11.71 -14.61
N LEU A 128 22.68 -10.39 -14.69
CA LEU A 128 22.65 -9.64 -15.94
C LEU A 128 24.02 -9.71 -16.63
N ILE A 129 25.10 -9.58 -15.84
CA ILE A 129 26.50 -9.71 -16.28
C ILE A 129 26.75 -11.14 -16.79
N ASP A 130 26.31 -12.17 -16.06
CA ASP A 130 26.47 -13.58 -16.47
C ASP A 130 25.77 -13.90 -17.81
N ARG A 131 24.73 -13.15 -18.19
CA ARG A 131 24.00 -13.32 -19.45
C ARG A 131 24.57 -12.50 -20.60
N HIS A 132 25.45 -11.55 -20.32
CA HIS A 132 26.13 -10.78 -21.34
C HIS A 132 27.33 -11.57 -21.86
N GLN A 133 27.10 -12.49 -22.81
CA GLN A 133 28.21 -13.07 -23.55
C GLN A 133 28.88 -11.99 -24.40
N GLU A 134 30.20 -11.86 -24.24
CA GLU A 134 31.05 -11.08 -25.14
C GLU A 134 30.85 -11.62 -26.56
N GLN A 135 30.11 -10.88 -27.38
CA GLN A 135 30.12 -11.11 -28.82
C GLN A 135 31.53 -10.72 -29.27
N CYS A 136 32.45 -11.70 -29.35
CA CYS A 136 33.74 -11.49 -30.01
C CYS A 136 33.45 -10.94 -31.40
N SER A 137 33.84 -9.69 -31.61
CA SER A 137 33.77 -9.05 -32.91
C SER A 137 34.82 -9.71 -33.80
N HIS A 138 34.39 -10.33 -34.90
CA HIS A 138 35.25 -10.82 -35.98
C HIS A 138 35.16 -9.89 -37.18
#